data_AF-L8IM00-F1
#
_entry.id   AF-L8IM00-F1
#
_cell.length_a   1.000
_cell.length_b   1.000
_cell.length_c   1.000
_cell.angle_alpha   90.00
_cell.angle_beta   90.00
_cell.angle_gamma   90.00
#
_symmetry.space_group_name_H-M   'P 1'
#
loop_
_entity.id
_entity.type
_entity.pdbx_description
1 polymer ?
#
loop_
_entity_poly.entity_id
_entity_poly.type
_entity_poly.pdbx_seq_one_letter_code
_entity_poly.pdbx_strand_id
1 'polypeptide(L)'
;KMSMQWLSLLLLLQLTCYFNSGSCGKVLVWPMEYSHWMNMKTILDELVTRGHEVTVLTPSVTTFIDPKKPSSLKLETFPPSLTKEESENFVKLFVEAWMHAVRDSFWNHLSMVQSLFWGYSDILMKMCKEVVSNKKLMTKLHEERFDVIFADAVGPCGELLAEILKIPFMYSLYSTPGSSVEKKSGRLPFPPSYVPAMFSELSDHMTFMERVKNMIYVLYFDFWFQAYNEKNWNQFYSEVLGRPTTLVETMGKAEMWLIRNYWDFSFPRPRLPNFEFVGGLHCKPAKSLPKEMEEFVQSSGENGIVVFSLGSMVSNMSKERANVIASALAQIPQKVLWRYDGKKPDTLGPNTQLYKWIPQNDLLGHPKTKAFVTHGGSNGIYEAIYHGIPIVGLPLFADQPHNIVHMKAKGAAVRLDLETMSTEDLLNALKEVINNPSYKENMMRLSAIHHDRPVKPLDLAVFWIEFVMRHKGAKHLRPAVHNLTWLQYHSLDVIGFLLACVATGAFVITKCCLFCYQKFAGKGKKGKKD
;
A
#
# COMPACT_ATOMS: atom_id res chain seq x y z
N LYS A 1 7.73 -10.15 -64.71
CA LYS A 1 6.68 -9.25 -64.16
C LYS A 1 5.99 -9.99 -63.03
N MET A 2 6.21 -9.59 -61.77
CA MET A 2 5.40 -10.12 -60.66
C MET A 2 3.93 -9.76 -60.93
N SER A 3 3.01 -10.71 -60.73
CA SER A 3 1.59 -10.41 -60.88
C SER A 3 1.17 -9.45 -59.76
N MET A 4 0.16 -8.62 -60.05
CA MET A 4 -0.39 -7.65 -59.10
C MET A 4 -0.84 -8.32 -57.78
N GLN A 5 -1.24 -9.60 -57.84
CA GLN A 5 -1.61 -10.41 -56.68
C GLN A 5 -0.42 -10.70 -55.75
N TRP A 6 0.76 -10.97 -56.30
CA TRP A 6 1.98 -11.20 -55.49
C TRP A 6 2.48 -9.92 -54.82
N LEU A 7 2.34 -8.77 -55.49
CA LEU A 7 2.61 -7.46 -54.90
C LEU A 7 1.66 -7.16 -53.75
N SER A 8 0.34 -7.41 -53.91
CA SER A 8 -0.64 -7.25 -52.84
C SER A 8 -0.38 -8.19 -51.65
N LEU A 9 0.01 -9.44 -51.91
CA LEU A 9 0.32 -10.42 -50.86
C LEU A 9 1.56 -10.01 -50.04
N LEU A 10 2.62 -9.51 -50.71
CA LEU A 10 3.82 -9.03 -50.04
C LEU A 10 3.57 -7.75 -49.23
N LEU A 11 2.71 -6.85 -49.73
CA LEU A 11 2.24 -5.68 -48.98
C LEU A 11 1.43 -6.07 -47.74
N LEU A 12 0.54 -7.06 -47.86
CA LEU A 12 -0.20 -7.62 -46.73
C LEU A 12 0.73 -8.27 -45.70
N LEU A 13 1.73 -9.05 -46.14
CA LEU A 13 2.74 -9.66 -45.28
C LEU A 13 3.59 -8.59 -44.56
N GLN A 14 4.06 -7.56 -45.28
CA GLN A 14 4.74 -6.42 -44.67
C GLN A 14 3.84 -5.71 -43.66
N LEU A 15 2.57 -5.45 -43.99
CA LEU A 15 1.61 -4.85 -43.06
C LEU A 15 1.42 -5.73 -41.82
N THR A 16 1.33 -7.06 -41.94
CA THR A 16 1.27 -7.96 -40.78
C THR A 16 2.55 -7.98 -39.94
N CYS A 17 3.71 -7.65 -40.52
CA CYS A 17 4.95 -7.47 -39.77
C CYS A 17 5.02 -6.11 -39.05
N TYR A 18 4.28 -5.10 -39.51
CA TYR A 18 4.17 -3.78 -38.86
C TYR A 18 3.01 -3.71 -37.85
N PHE A 19 1.97 -4.53 -38.02
CA PHE A 19 0.90 -4.69 -37.04
C PHE A 19 1.24 -5.83 -36.08
N ASN A 20 1.94 -5.50 -34.99
CA ASN A 20 1.88 -6.37 -33.83
C ASN A 20 0.40 -6.48 -33.44
N SER A 21 -0.17 -7.68 -33.41
CA SER A 21 -1.54 -7.88 -32.94
C SER A 21 -1.59 -7.34 -31.52
N GLY A 22 -2.15 -6.14 -31.33
CA GLY A 22 -2.38 -5.59 -30.00
C GLY A 22 -3.13 -6.65 -29.22
N SER A 23 -2.52 -7.15 -28.15
CA SER A 23 -3.14 -8.17 -27.32
C SER A 23 -4.22 -7.51 -26.47
N CYS A 24 -5.33 -7.13 -27.11
CA CYS A 24 -6.53 -6.66 -26.43
C CYS A 24 -7.04 -7.81 -25.56
N GLY A 25 -7.31 -7.53 -24.29
CA GLY A 25 -7.90 -8.50 -23.39
C GLY A 25 -8.80 -7.83 -22.38
N LYS A 26 -9.59 -8.65 -21.70
CA LYS A 26 -10.69 -8.22 -20.84
C LYS A 26 -10.28 -8.29 -19.37
N VAL A 27 -10.29 -7.15 -18.70
CA VAL A 27 -9.92 -7.03 -17.28
C VAL A 27 -11.17 -6.80 -16.45
N LEU A 28 -11.43 -7.69 -15.49
CA LEU A 28 -12.46 -7.49 -14.47
C LEU A 28 -11.82 -6.86 -13.25
N VAL A 29 -12.38 -5.75 -12.76
CA VAL A 29 -11.81 -5.00 -11.64
C VAL A 29 -12.69 -5.14 -10.40
N TRP A 30 -12.06 -5.49 -9.28
CA TRP A 30 -12.64 -5.44 -7.94
C TRP A 30 -11.98 -4.29 -7.14
N PRO A 31 -12.51 -3.06 -7.23
CA PRO A 31 -11.86 -1.88 -6.69
C PRO A 31 -12.22 -1.65 -5.22
N MET A 32 -11.47 -0.76 -4.58
CA MET A 32 -11.87 -0.06 -3.35
C MET A 32 -12.01 1.44 -3.63
N GLU A 33 -12.71 2.18 -2.79
CA GLU A 33 -13.02 3.61 -2.96
C GLU A 33 -11.84 4.56 -2.58
N TYR A 34 -12.04 5.87 -2.72
CA TYR A 34 -11.09 6.92 -2.31
C TYR A 34 -9.70 6.81 -2.98
N SER A 35 -8.61 6.87 -2.20
CA SER A 35 -7.24 6.86 -2.70
C SER A 35 -6.85 5.54 -3.37
N HIS A 36 -7.48 4.43 -2.98
CA HIS A 36 -7.30 3.13 -3.63
C HIS A 36 -7.82 3.17 -5.06
N TRP A 37 -9.05 3.69 -5.25
CA TRP A 37 -9.63 3.91 -6.57
C TRP A 37 -8.75 4.79 -7.44
N MET A 38 -8.24 5.92 -6.93
CA MET A 38 -7.39 6.83 -7.72
C MET A 38 -6.12 6.14 -8.25
N ASN A 39 -5.48 5.32 -7.42
CA ASN A 39 -4.30 4.55 -7.83
C ASN A 39 -4.65 3.48 -8.87
N MET A 40 -5.69 2.67 -8.62
CA MET A 40 -6.12 1.65 -9.56
C MET A 40 -6.54 2.30 -10.88
N LYS A 41 -7.38 3.34 -10.85
CA LYS A 41 -7.85 4.06 -12.03
C LYS A 41 -6.70 4.54 -12.92
N THR A 42 -5.59 4.98 -12.34
CA THR A 42 -4.40 5.36 -13.12
C THR A 42 -3.89 4.21 -13.99
N ILE A 43 -3.85 2.99 -13.45
CA ILE A 43 -3.49 1.77 -14.18
C ILE A 43 -4.57 1.40 -15.20
N LEU A 44 -5.85 1.49 -14.81
CA LEU A 44 -6.98 1.16 -15.69
C LEU A 44 -7.07 2.07 -16.91
N ASP A 45 -6.85 3.38 -16.73
CA ASP A 45 -6.85 4.36 -17.82
C ASP A 45 -5.73 4.05 -18.84
N GLU A 46 -4.56 3.62 -18.37
CA GLU A 46 -3.44 3.20 -19.23
C GLU A 46 -3.77 1.90 -19.97
N LEU A 47 -4.38 0.91 -19.30
CA LEU A 47 -4.86 -0.32 -19.95
C LEU A 47 -5.84 -0.01 -21.08
N VAL A 48 -6.80 0.90 -20.86
CA VAL A 48 -7.74 1.31 -21.91
C VAL A 48 -7.01 2.03 -23.05
N THR A 49 -6.03 2.88 -22.74
CA THR A 49 -5.19 3.55 -23.76
C THR A 49 -4.43 2.54 -24.63
N ARG A 50 -4.06 1.38 -24.07
CA ARG A 50 -3.44 0.25 -24.78
C ARG A 50 -4.43 -0.69 -25.45
N GLY A 51 -5.73 -0.36 -25.45
CA GLY A 51 -6.77 -1.11 -26.16
C GLY A 51 -7.38 -2.28 -25.37
N HIS A 52 -7.13 -2.38 -24.06
CA HIS A 52 -7.81 -3.37 -23.22
C HIS A 52 -9.23 -2.95 -22.88
N GLU A 53 -10.12 -3.92 -22.76
CA GLU A 53 -11.46 -3.71 -22.26
C GLU A 53 -11.47 -3.86 -20.74
N VAL A 54 -11.86 -2.82 -20.03
CA VAL A 54 -11.86 -2.81 -18.56
C VAL A 54 -13.29 -2.68 -18.04
N THR A 55 -13.72 -3.67 -17.26
CA THR A 55 -15.03 -3.68 -16.58
C THR A 55 -14.83 -3.60 -15.08
N VAL A 56 -15.41 -2.58 -14.46
CA VAL A 56 -15.28 -2.29 -13.03
C VAL A 56 -16.57 -2.69 -12.32
N LEU A 57 -16.45 -3.62 -11.36
CA LEU A 57 -17.57 -3.97 -10.48
C LEU A 57 -17.73 -2.91 -9.42
N THR A 58 -18.94 -2.38 -9.28
CA THR A 58 -19.15 -1.24 -8.40
C THR A 58 -20.58 -1.23 -7.82
N PRO A 59 -20.77 -0.95 -6.52
CA PRO A 59 -22.11 -0.81 -5.97
C PRO A 59 -22.80 0.42 -6.58
N SER A 60 -24.13 0.45 -6.70
CA SER A 60 -24.81 1.60 -7.34
C SER A 60 -24.72 2.93 -6.56
N VAL A 61 -24.21 2.90 -5.32
CA VAL A 61 -24.10 4.05 -4.40
C VAL A 61 -22.68 4.60 -4.24
N THR A 62 -21.82 4.39 -5.24
CA THR A 62 -20.42 4.83 -5.20
C THR A 62 -20.24 6.33 -5.02
N THR A 63 -19.17 6.70 -4.32
CA THR A 63 -18.86 8.12 -4.03
C THR A 63 -17.88 8.69 -5.04
N PHE A 64 -16.81 7.96 -5.41
CA PHE A 64 -15.78 8.46 -6.34
C PHE A 64 -15.91 7.95 -7.77
N ILE A 65 -16.63 6.84 -7.95
CA ILE A 65 -16.97 6.32 -9.27
C ILE A 65 -18.29 6.97 -9.66
N ASP A 66 -18.26 7.98 -10.53
CA ASP A 66 -19.48 8.63 -11.01
C ASP A 66 -19.95 7.92 -12.30
N PRO A 67 -21.02 7.09 -12.26
CA PRO A 67 -21.49 6.37 -13.43
C PRO A 67 -22.10 7.29 -14.49
N LYS A 68 -22.37 8.57 -14.16
CA LYS A 68 -22.91 9.56 -15.10
C LYS A 68 -21.83 10.32 -15.86
N LYS A 69 -20.56 10.22 -15.46
CA LYS A 69 -19.45 10.83 -16.19
C LYS A 69 -19.01 9.92 -17.32
N PRO A 70 -18.82 10.45 -18.55
CA PRO A 70 -18.23 9.68 -19.65
C PRO A 70 -16.90 9.09 -19.19
N SER A 71 -16.82 7.77 -19.17
CA SER A 71 -15.62 7.03 -18.82
C SER A 71 -15.38 6.01 -19.92
N SER A 72 -14.11 5.83 -20.28
CA SER A 72 -13.71 4.75 -21.19
C SER A 72 -13.73 3.38 -20.50
N LEU A 73 -13.94 3.35 -19.17
CA LEU A 73 -14.15 2.15 -18.37
C LEU A 73 -15.62 1.73 -18.42
N LYS A 74 -15.88 0.44 -18.64
CA LYS A 74 -17.22 -0.14 -18.48
C LYS A 74 -17.52 -0.30 -16.99
N LEU A 75 -18.69 0.13 -16.56
CA LEU A 75 -19.12 -0.02 -15.16
C LEU A 75 -20.22 -1.09 -15.10
N GLU A 76 -19.99 -2.10 -14.27
CA GLU A 76 -20.99 -3.12 -13.97
C GLU A 76 -21.51 -2.90 -12.55
N THR A 77 -22.73 -2.36 -12.46
CA THR A 77 -23.32 -1.98 -11.17
C THR A 77 -24.11 -3.11 -10.54
N PHE A 78 -24.02 -3.22 -9.22
CA PHE A 78 -24.87 -4.13 -8.43
C PHE A 78 -25.65 -3.39 -7.34
N PRO A 79 -26.83 -3.90 -6.94
CA PRO A 79 -27.64 -3.29 -5.88
C PRO A 79 -26.88 -3.31 -4.55
N PRO A 80 -26.83 -2.19 -3.81
CA PRO A 80 -26.08 -2.10 -2.57
C PRO A 80 -26.97 -2.44 -1.37
N SER A 81 -26.38 -3.04 -0.33
CA SER A 81 -27.02 -3.17 1.00
C SER A 81 -27.11 -1.86 1.76
N LEU A 82 -26.16 -0.95 1.54
CA LEU A 82 -26.08 0.32 2.22
C LEU A 82 -26.53 1.44 1.30
N THR A 83 -27.26 2.40 1.83
CA THR A 83 -27.48 3.68 1.15
C THR A 83 -26.16 4.44 1.04
N LYS A 84 -26.12 5.40 0.11
CA LYS A 84 -24.96 6.28 -0.05
C LYS A 84 -24.65 7.04 1.25
N GLU A 85 -25.68 7.53 1.93
CA GLU A 85 -25.55 8.26 3.19
C GLU A 85 -24.97 7.37 4.31
N GLU A 86 -25.44 6.12 4.44
CA GLU A 86 -24.87 5.19 5.42
C GLU A 86 -23.40 4.86 5.15
N SER A 87 -23.02 4.68 3.88
CA SER A 87 -21.60 4.47 3.52
C SER A 87 -20.75 5.70 3.83
N GLU A 88 -21.21 6.90 3.47
CA GLU A 88 -20.49 8.15 3.74
C GLU A 88 -20.35 8.41 5.24
N ASN A 89 -21.41 8.16 6.01
CA ASN A 89 -21.39 8.27 7.47
C ASN A 89 -20.46 7.24 8.12
N PHE A 90 -20.46 5.99 7.63
CA PHE A 90 -19.54 4.96 8.10
C PHE A 90 -18.09 5.38 7.88
N VAL A 91 -17.73 5.84 6.68
CA VAL A 91 -16.35 6.28 6.39
C VAL A 91 -15.96 7.47 7.26
N LYS A 92 -16.87 8.45 7.44
CA LYS A 92 -16.62 9.59 8.30
C LYS A 92 -16.31 9.16 9.74
N LEU A 93 -17.18 8.35 10.34
CA LEU A 93 -17.00 7.83 11.71
C LEU A 93 -15.74 6.98 11.84
N PHE A 94 -15.45 6.16 10.82
CA PHE A 94 -14.25 5.34 10.78
C PHE A 94 -12.97 6.19 10.80
N VAL A 95 -12.92 7.25 9.98
CA VAL A 95 -11.77 8.18 9.95
C VAL A 95 -11.66 8.95 11.27
N GLU A 96 -12.75 9.50 11.80
CA GLU A 96 -12.76 10.24 13.06
C GLU A 96 -12.31 9.36 14.24
N ALA A 97 -12.83 8.13 14.34
CA ALA A 97 -12.43 7.17 15.36
C ALA A 97 -10.95 6.78 15.27
N TRP A 98 -10.43 6.57 14.05
CA TRP A 98 -9.02 6.24 13.88
C TRP A 98 -8.10 7.42 14.22
N MET A 99 -8.47 8.64 13.82
CA MET A 99 -7.74 9.86 14.20
C MET A 99 -7.64 10.02 15.72
N HIS A 100 -8.71 9.66 16.44
CA HIS A 100 -8.68 9.60 17.90
C HIS A 100 -7.79 8.48 18.43
N ALA A 101 -7.91 7.28 17.85
CA ALA A 101 -7.20 6.08 18.30
C ALA A 101 -5.67 6.23 18.25
N VAL A 102 -5.12 6.94 17.26
CA VAL A 102 -3.65 7.18 17.16
C VAL A 102 -3.06 7.82 18.41
N ARG A 103 -3.89 8.48 19.22
CA ARG A 103 -3.50 9.22 20.42
C ARG A 103 -3.60 8.38 21.70
N ASP A 104 -4.21 7.20 21.62
CA ASP A 104 -4.46 6.37 22.76
C ASP A 104 -3.22 5.59 23.21
N SER A 105 -3.27 5.07 24.44
CA SER A 105 -2.27 4.09 24.90
C SER A 105 -2.20 2.90 23.94
N PHE A 106 -1.02 2.26 23.87
CA PHE A 106 -0.74 1.15 22.95
C PHE A 106 -1.88 0.11 22.86
N TRP A 107 -2.41 -0.36 24.00
CA TRP A 107 -3.47 -1.37 24.02
C TRP A 107 -4.82 -0.85 23.54
N ASN A 108 -5.16 0.39 23.91
CA ASN A 108 -6.41 1.03 23.49
C ASN A 108 -6.38 1.31 21.97
N HIS A 109 -5.26 1.83 21.47
CA HIS A 109 -5.05 2.04 20.03
C HIS A 109 -5.28 0.74 19.25
N LEU A 110 -4.61 -0.34 19.65
CA LEU A 110 -4.70 -1.61 18.95
C LEU A 110 -6.09 -2.25 19.03
N SER A 111 -6.75 -2.17 20.20
CA SER A 111 -8.14 -2.63 20.36
C SER A 111 -9.13 -1.84 19.50
N MET A 112 -8.96 -0.52 19.43
CA MET A 112 -9.79 0.34 18.58
C MET A 112 -9.58 0.02 17.10
N VAL A 113 -8.33 -0.12 16.65
CA VAL A 113 -7.99 -0.52 15.28
C VAL A 113 -8.62 -1.89 14.96
N GLN A 114 -8.57 -2.86 15.88
CA GLN A 114 -9.23 -4.15 15.70
C GLN A 114 -10.75 -4.02 15.48
N SER A 115 -11.43 -3.23 16.31
CA SER A 115 -12.87 -2.99 16.20
C SER A 115 -13.26 -2.34 14.87
N LEU A 116 -12.49 -1.32 14.45
CA LEU A 116 -12.70 -0.62 13.18
C LEU A 116 -12.56 -1.56 11.98
N PHE A 117 -11.52 -2.41 11.97
CA PHE A 117 -11.30 -3.36 10.88
C PHE A 117 -12.37 -4.46 10.83
N TRP A 118 -12.92 -4.90 11.96
CA TRP A 118 -14.05 -5.82 11.96
C TRP A 118 -15.32 -5.20 11.38
N GLY A 119 -15.67 -3.97 11.77
CA GLY A 119 -16.81 -3.26 11.17
C GLY A 119 -16.65 -3.09 9.66
N TYR A 120 -15.45 -2.75 9.20
CA TYR A 120 -15.14 -2.66 7.77
C TYR A 120 -15.21 -4.03 7.07
N SER A 121 -14.67 -5.08 7.68
CA SER A 121 -14.73 -6.45 7.19
C SER A 121 -16.17 -6.94 6.99
N ASP A 122 -17.08 -6.61 7.91
CA ASP A 122 -18.49 -7.02 7.81
C ASP A 122 -19.19 -6.36 6.62
N ILE A 123 -18.90 -5.08 6.34
CA ILE A 123 -19.43 -4.37 5.17
C ILE A 123 -18.90 -5.00 3.88
N LEU A 124 -17.59 -5.25 3.80
CA LEU A 124 -16.97 -5.88 2.63
C LEU A 124 -17.53 -7.28 2.36
N MET A 125 -17.76 -8.07 3.41
CA MET A 125 -18.36 -9.40 3.28
C MET A 125 -19.78 -9.34 2.74
N LYS A 126 -20.59 -8.37 3.21
CA LYS A 126 -21.95 -8.14 2.68
C LYS A 126 -21.90 -7.80 1.19
N MET A 127 -21.03 -6.88 0.78
CA MET A 127 -20.84 -6.51 -0.63
C MET A 127 -20.42 -7.71 -1.49
N CYS A 128 -19.47 -8.53 -1.01
CA CYS A 128 -19.05 -9.72 -1.73
C CYS A 128 -20.18 -10.75 -1.86
N LYS A 129 -20.96 -10.95 -0.80
CA LYS A 129 -22.12 -11.85 -0.78
C LYS A 129 -23.18 -11.42 -1.79
N GLU A 130 -23.44 -10.13 -1.94
CA GLU A 130 -24.40 -9.60 -2.92
C GLU A 130 -24.02 -9.95 -4.36
N VAL A 131 -22.76 -9.74 -4.71
CA VAL A 131 -22.25 -10.03 -6.05
C VAL A 131 -22.33 -11.52 -6.33
N VAL A 132 -21.79 -12.35 -5.43
CA VAL A 132 -21.75 -13.80 -5.61
C VAL A 132 -23.15 -14.44 -5.62
N SER A 133 -24.10 -13.89 -4.84
CA SER A 133 -25.47 -14.42 -4.78
C SER A 133 -26.32 -13.96 -5.96
N ASN A 134 -25.90 -12.93 -6.70
CA ASN A 134 -26.61 -12.42 -7.86
C ASN A 134 -26.35 -13.30 -9.09
N LYS A 135 -27.21 -14.32 -9.28
CA LYS A 135 -27.11 -15.27 -10.40
C LYS A 135 -27.04 -14.59 -11.77
N LYS A 136 -27.85 -13.53 -12.00
CA LYS A 136 -27.87 -12.81 -13.29
C LYS A 136 -26.52 -12.15 -13.56
N LEU A 137 -25.96 -11.47 -12.56
CA LEU A 137 -24.65 -10.84 -12.65
C LEU A 137 -23.56 -11.90 -12.84
N MET A 138 -23.54 -12.96 -12.03
CA MET A 138 -22.54 -14.02 -12.14
C MET A 138 -22.56 -14.74 -13.49
N THR A 139 -23.75 -15.01 -14.03
CA THR A 139 -23.88 -15.56 -15.41
C THR A 139 -23.29 -14.61 -16.42
N LYS A 140 -23.60 -13.30 -16.35
CA LYS A 140 -23.04 -12.29 -17.24
C LYS A 140 -21.51 -12.22 -17.14
N LEU A 141 -20.95 -12.20 -15.93
CA LEU A 141 -19.50 -12.16 -15.73
C LEU A 141 -18.81 -13.40 -16.31
N HIS A 142 -19.44 -14.56 -16.23
CA HIS A 142 -18.95 -15.79 -16.84
C HIS A 142 -19.01 -15.75 -18.37
N GLU A 143 -20.09 -15.22 -18.96
CA GLU A 143 -20.28 -15.08 -20.40
C GLU A 143 -19.30 -14.09 -21.04
N GLU A 144 -18.89 -13.05 -20.31
CA GLU A 144 -17.95 -12.03 -20.79
C GLU A 144 -16.53 -12.57 -21.05
N ARG A 145 -16.16 -13.69 -20.40
CA ARG A 145 -14.84 -14.37 -20.55
C ARG A 145 -13.66 -13.42 -20.31
N PHE A 146 -13.56 -12.88 -19.10
CA PHE A 146 -12.43 -12.06 -18.67
C PHE A 146 -11.11 -12.85 -18.68
N ASP A 147 -10.00 -12.18 -18.97
CA ASP A 147 -8.66 -12.77 -18.99
C ASP A 147 -7.97 -12.73 -17.63
N VAL A 148 -8.29 -11.72 -16.81
CA VAL A 148 -7.69 -11.52 -15.48
C VAL A 148 -8.62 -10.70 -14.58
N ILE A 149 -8.60 -10.98 -13.28
CA ILE A 149 -9.13 -10.08 -12.25
C ILE A 149 -8.02 -9.21 -11.67
N PHE A 150 -8.24 -7.90 -11.65
CA PHE A 150 -7.41 -6.95 -10.92
C PHE A 150 -8.14 -6.43 -9.69
N ALA A 151 -7.68 -6.79 -8.51
CA ALA A 151 -8.36 -6.50 -7.25
C ALA A 151 -7.50 -5.64 -6.31
N ASP A 152 -8.11 -4.83 -5.44
CA ASP A 152 -7.39 -4.28 -4.30
C ASP A 152 -7.39 -5.28 -3.13
N ALA A 153 -6.21 -5.62 -2.60
CA ALA A 153 -6.09 -6.64 -1.56
C ALA A 153 -6.69 -6.21 -0.21
N VAL A 154 -6.98 -4.93 0.02
CA VAL A 154 -7.61 -4.50 1.27
C VAL A 154 -9.10 -4.86 1.33
N GLY A 155 -9.72 -5.19 0.21
CA GLY A 155 -11.12 -5.57 0.11
C GLY A 155 -11.31 -6.98 -0.46
N PRO A 156 -11.38 -8.03 0.38
CA PRO A 156 -11.56 -9.40 -0.07
C PRO A 156 -12.81 -9.58 -0.92
N CYS A 157 -12.67 -10.28 -2.06
CA CYS A 157 -13.74 -10.88 -2.88
C CYS A 157 -13.20 -11.23 -4.28
N GLY A 158 -12.24 -10.45 -4.77
CA GLY A 158 -11.67 -10.64 -6.11
C GLY A 158 -11.11 -12.04 -6.32
N GLU A 159 -10.49 -12.59 -5.29
CA GLU A 159 -9.98 -13.97 -5.23
C GLU A 159 -11.10 -15.02 -5.19
N LEU A 160 -12.25 -14.73 -4.57
CA LEU A 160 -13.41 -15.61 -4.59
C LEU A 160 -14.06 -15.62 -5.98
N LEU A 161 -14.20 -14.44 -6.60
CA LEU A 161 -14.66 -14.31 -7.98
C LEU A 161 -13.73 -15.06 -8.94
N ALA A 162 -12.42 -14.99 -8.72
CA ALA A 162 -11.43 -15.74 -9.49
C ALA A 162 -11.62 -17.26 -9.36
N GLU A 163 -11.88 -17.77 -8.15
CA GLU A 163 -12.18 -19.19 -7.91
C GLU A 163 -13.51 -19.62 -8.56
N ILE A 164 -14.53 -18.76 -8.59
CA ILE A 164 -15.83 -19.08 -9.22
C ILE A 164 -15.70 -19.06 -10.76
N LEU A 165 -15.11 -18.00 -11.30
CA LEU A 165 -14.99 -17.76 -12.75
C LEU A 165 -13.83 -18.54 -13.39
N LYS A 166 -12.95 -19.14 -12.59
CA LYS A 166 -11.76 -19.90 -13.03
C LYS A 166 -10.79 -19.07 -13.88
N ILE A 167 -10.56 -17.84 -13.46
CA ILE A 167 -9.64 -16.89 -14.13
C ILE A 167 -8.51 -16.48 -13.18
N PRO A 168 -7.30 -16.19 -13.71
CA PRO A 168 -6.20 -15.71 -12.87
C PRO A 168 -6.54 -14.35 -12.27
N PHE A 169 -5.92 -14.03 -11.13
CA PHE A 169 -6.10 -12.74 -10.49
C PHE A 169 -4.80 -12.22 -9.90
N MET A 170 -4.75 -10.91 -9.73
CA MET A 170 -3.62 -10.23 -9.11
C MET A 170 -4.09 -9.02 -8.30
N TYR A 171 -3.25 -8.61 -7.36
CA TYR A 171 -3.59 -7.57 -6.42
C TYR A 171 -2.86 -6.25 -6.69
N SER A 172 -3.53 -5.15 -6.38
CA SER A 172 -2.90 -3.89 -5.99
C SER A 172 -2.97 -3.74 -4.48
N LEU A 173 -1.87 -3.36 -3.84
CA LEU A 173 -1.82 -3.14 -2.39
C LEU A 173 -0.80 -2.06 -2.05
N TYR A 174 -1.13 -1.14 -1.16
CA TYR A 174 -0.10 -0.28 -0.55
C TYR A 174 0.58 -1.04 0.59
N SER A 175 -0.16 -1.30 1.66
CA SER A 175 0.22 -2.23 2.72
C SER A 175 -0.98 -2.47 3.66
N THR A 176 -0.91 -3.48 4.55
CA THR A 176 -1.93 -3.74 5.59
C THR A 176 -1.39 -3.56 7.01
N PRO A 177 -2.22 -3.39 8.05
CA PRO A 177 -1.76 -3.30 9.45
C PRO A 177 -0.80 -4.43 9.82
N GLY A 178 0.35 -4.07 10.36
CA GLY A 178 1.45 -5.00 10.67
C GLY A 178 2.04 -5.73 9.46
N SER A 179 1.71 -5.33 8.22
CA SER A 179 1.94 -6.08 6.98
C SER A 179 1.35 -7.50 7.01
N SER A 180 0.22 -7.67 7.70
CA SER A 180 -0.38 -8.97 8.00
C SER A 180 -0.74 -9.77 6.75
N VAL A 181 -1.41 -9.16 5.76
CA VAL A 181 -1.83 -9.85 4.52
C VAL A 181 -0.62 -10.22 3.67
N GLU A 182 0.34 -9.31 3.53
CA GLU A 182 1.57 -9.53 2.79
C GLU A 182 2.36 -10.71 3.36
N LYS A 183 2.47 -10.79 4.69
CA LYS A 183 3.15 -11.89 5.41
C LYS A 183 2.38 -13.20 5.37
N LYS A 184 1.11 -13.18 5.78
CA LYS A 184 0.31 -14.40 6.01
C LYS A 184 -0.17 -15.01 4.69
N SER A 185 -0.85 -14.21 3.87
CA SER A 185 -1.42 -14.66 2.59
C SER A 185 -0.37 -14.65 1.49
N GLY A 186 0.36 -13.54 1.38
CA GLY A 186 1.39 -13.34 0.35
C GLY A 186 2.71 -14.06 0.60
N ARG A 187 2.96 -14.54 1.82
CA ARG A 187 4.21 -15.19 2.26
C ARG A 187 5.46 -14.32 2.08
N LEU A 188 5.30 -13.00 1.97
CA LEU A 188 6.40 -12.06 1.82
C LEU A 188 7.29 -12.12 3.07
N PRO A 189 8.62 -12.35 2.93
CA PRO A 189 9.51 -12.42 4.09
C PRO A 189 9.54 -11.10 4.87
N PHE A 190 9.47 -11.21 6.18
CA PHE A 190 9.45 -10.07 7.09
C PHE A 190 10.43 -10.30 8.25
N PRO A 191 11.71 -9.97 8.08
CA PRO A 191 12.70 -10.09 9.14
C PRO A 191 12.54 -8.95 10.17
N PRO A 192 12.02 -9.22 11.38
CA PRO A 192 11.69 -8.19 12.37
C PRO A 192 12.92 -7.50 13.00
N SER A 193 14.12 -7.99 12.69
CA SER A 193 15.38 -7.43 13.15
C SER A 193 15.71 -6.08 12.50
N TYR A 194 15.17 -5.79 11.31
CA TYR A 194 15.39 -4.54 10.59
C TYR A 194 14.19 -4.06 9.77
N VAL A 195 13.14 -4.88 9.55
CA VAL A 195 11.92 -4.41 8.91
C VAL A 195 10.92 -3.99 10.00
N PRO A 196 10.60 -2.68 10.10
CA PRO A 196 9.66 -2.21 11.11
C PRO A 196 8.22 -2.60 10.73
N ALA A 197 7.45 -3.09 11.70
CA ALA A 197 6.03 -3.36 11.55
C ALA A 197 5.29 -2.05 11.26
N MET A 198 4.30 -2.07 10.36
CA MET A 198 3.41 -0.93 10.18
C MET A 198 2.77 -0.58 11.54
N PHE A 199 2.71 0.71 11.86
CA PHE A 199 2.29 1.31 13.15
C PHE A 199 3.30 1.24 14.30
N SER A 200 4.47 0.61 14.12
CA SER A 200 5.55 0.69 15.12
C SER A 200 6.21 2.07 15.21
N GLU A 201 6.11 2.84 14.11
CA GLU A 201 6.76 4.15 13.91
C GLU A 201 8.29 4.10 14.06
N LEU A 202 8.89 2.97 13.71
CA LEU A 202 10.34 2.75 13.75
C LEU A 202 10.97 2.84 12.35
N SER A 203 12.27 3.07 12.31
CA SER A 203 13.09 2.96 11.10
C SER A 203 13.67 1.55 10.92
N ASP A 204 14.42 1.34 9.84
CA ASP A 204 15.23 0.13 9.62
C ASP A 204 16.52 0.08 10.45
N HIS A 205 16.87 1.18 11.11
CA HIS A 205 17.99 1.28 12.05
C HIS A 205 17.49 1.37 13.50
N MET A 206 17.26 0.21 14.10
CA MET A 206 16.72 0.07 15.46
C MET A 206 17.79 -0.27 16.49
N THR A 207 17.74 0.38 17.64
CA THR A 207 18.39 -0.06 18.88
C THR A 207 17.78 -1.39 19.39
N PHE A 208 18.41 -2.02 20.38
CA PHE A 208 17.87 -3.25 20.95
C PHE A 208 16.46 -3.08 21.53
N MET A 209 16.19 -1.99 22.26
CA MET A 209 14.86 -1.71 22.81
C MET A 209 13.82 -1.43 21.72
N GLU A 210 14.22 -0.76 20.64
CA GLU A 210 13.32 -0.57 19.49
C GLU A 210 13.03 -1.89 18.77
N ARG A 211 13.98 -2.82 18.68
CA ARG A 211 13.72 -4.17 18.17
C ARG A 211 12.78 -4.97 19.08
N VAL A 212 12.89 -4.80 20.40
CA VAL A 212 11.92 -5.39 21.35
C VAL A 212 10.53 -4.83 21.10
N LYS A 213 10.40 -3.50 20.98
CA LYS A 213 9.13 -2.85 20.61
C LYS A 213 8.61 -3.40 19.28
N ASN A 214 9.44 -3.45 18.24
CA ASN A 214 9.05 -3.96 16.93
C ASN A 214 8.54 -5.42 17.01
N MET A 215 9.24 -6.27 17.76
CA MET A 215 8.84 -7.66 17.97
C MET A 215 7.47 -7.75 18.67
N ILE A 216 7.18 -6.90 19.64
CA ILE A 216 5.85 -6.86 20.29
C ILE A 216 4.76 -6.54 19.26
N TYR A 217 4.97 -5.55 18.39
CA TYR A 217 4.03 -5.24 17.31
C TYR A 217 3.87 -6.43 16.34
N VAL A 218 4.97 -7.07 15.95
CA VAL A 218 4.95 -8.24 15.06
C VAL A 218 4.12 -9.37 15.67
N LEU A 219 4.38 -9.73 16.94
CA LEU A 219 3.63 -10.77 17.64
C LEU A 219 2.16 -10.42 17.79
N TYR A 220 1.84 -9.16 18.12
CA TYR A 220 0.45 -8.69 18.18
C TYR A 220 -0.25 -8.89 16.83
N PHE A 221 0.34 -8.43 15.73
CA PHE A 221 -0.28 -8.51 14.40
C PHE A 221 -0.34 -9.94 13.85
N ASP A 222 0.62 -10.78 14.21
CA ASP A 222 0.67 -12.17 13.74
C ASP A 222 -0.32 -13.06 14.48
N PHE A 223 -0.53 -12.86 15.79
CA PHE A 223 -1.31 -13.77 16.62
C PHE A 223 -2.63 -13.21 17.14
N TRP A 224 -2.75 -11.90 17.38
CA TRP A 224 -3.95 -11.29 17.97
C TRP A 224 -4.79 -10.50 16.97
N PHE A 225 -4.15 -9.72 16.10
CA PHE A 225 -4.88 -8.89 15.14
C PHE A 225 -5.49 -9.73 14.02
N GLN A 226 -6.76 -9.43 13.72
CA GLN A 226 -7.50 -10.00 12.61
C GLN A 226 -8.02 -8.87 11.72
N ALA A 227 -7.31 -8.63 10.60
CA ALA A 227 -7.71 -7.60 9.62
C ALA A 227 -9.13 -7.85 9.08
N TYR A 228 -9.48 -9.13 8.96
CA TYR A 228 -10.79 -9.60 8.56
C TYR A 228 -11.29 -10.56 9.60
N ASN A 229 -12.60 -10.64 9.81
CA ASN A 229 -13.20 -11.68 10.64
C ASN A 229 -13.01 -13.05 9.96
N GLU A 230 -11.82 -13.64 10.10
CA GLU A 230 -11.38 -14.80 9.31
C GLU A 230 -12.33 -15.98 9.47
N LYS A 231 -12.91 -16.17 10.66
CA LYS A 231 -13.92 -17.21 10.90
C LYS A 231 -15.12 -17.04 9.96
N ASN A 232 -15.70 -15.84 9.90
CA ASN A 232 -16.87 -15.56 9.07
C ASN A 232 -16.52 -15.64 7.57
N TRP A 233 -15.38 -15.10 7.16
CA TRP A 233 -14.92 -15.18 5.77
C TRP A 233 -14.62 -16.61 5.32
N ASN A 234 -13.95 -17.42 6.15
CA ASN A 234 -13.66 -18.82 5.85
C ASN A 234 -14.95 -19.63 5.71
N GLN A 235 -15.92 -19.40 6.60
CA GLN A 235 -17.24 -20.03 6.50
C GLN A 235 -17.94 -19.63 5.20
N PHE A 236 -18.02 -18.33 4.92
CA PHE A 236 -18.64 -17.81 3.70
C PHE A 236 -17.99 -18.38 2.43
N TYR A 237 -16.66 -18.44 2.37
CA TYR A 237 -15.94 -18.98 1.21
C TYR A 237 -16.20 -20.48 1.05
N SER A 238 -16.22 -21.21 2.15
CA SER A 238 -16.47 -22.65 2.13
C SER A 238 -17.89 -22.97 1.68
N GLU A 239 -18.88 -22.17 2.11
CA GLU A 239 -20.28 -22.29 1.68
C GLU A 239 -20.45 -22.00 0.19
N VAL A 240 -19.83 -20.92 -0.31
CA VAL A 240 -19.92 -20.53 -1.73
C VAL A 240 -19.25 -21.55 -2.64
N LEU A 241 -18.08 -22.07 -2.26
CA LEU A 241 -17.29 -22.99 -3.09
C LEU A 241 -17.64 -24.46 -2.86
N GLY A 242 -18.43 -24.79 -1.84
CA GLY A 242 -18.83 -26.16 -1.50
C GLY A 242 -17.68 -27.04 -0.99
N ARG A 243 -16.58 -26.45 -0.52
CA ARG A 243 -15.40 -27.17 0.00
C ARG A 243 -14.68 -26.35 1.07
N PRO A 244 -14.00 -26.98 2.05
CA PRO A 244 -13.20 -26.26 3.04
C PRO A 244 -12.21 -25.32 2.35
N THR A 245 -12.37 -24.01 2.58
CA THR A 245 -11.58 -22.95 1.95
C THR A 245 -11.35 -21.84 2.95
N THR A 246 -10.11 -21.35 3.03
CA THR A 246 -9.79 -20.19 3.87
C THR A 246 -9.51 -18.94 3.03
N LEU A 247 -9.80 -17.78 3.59
CA LEU A 247 -9.48 -16.48 2.99
C LEU A 247 -7.97 -16.37 2.74
N VAL A 248 -7.14 -16.72 3.73
CA VAL A 248 -5.67 -16.66 3.63
C VAL A 248 -5.13 -17.52 2.50
N GLU A 249 -5.61 -18.76 2.36
CA GLU A 249 -5.24 -19.65 1.25
C GLU A 249 -5.64 -19.04 -0.09
N THR A 250 -6.84 -18.50 -0.19
CA THR A 250 -7.41 -17.98 -1.45
C THR A 250 -6.70 -16.72 -1.89
N MET A 251 -6.51 -15.73 -1.00
CA MET A 251 -5.70 -14.54 -1.28
C MET A 251 -4.27 -14.93 -1.68
N GLY A 252 -3.72 -15.95 -1.01
CA GLY A 252 -2.41 -16.49 -1.30
C GLY A 252 -2.27 -17.08 -2.70
N LYS A 253 -3.35 -17.26 -3.49
CA LYS A 253 -3.31 -17.75 -4.89
C LYS A 253 -3.06 -16.66 -5.94
N ALA A 254 -2.95 -15.40 -5.54
CA ALA A 254 -2.69 -14.30 -6.47
C ALA A 254 -1.44 -14.57 -7.32
N GLU A 255 -1.56 -14.33 -8.63
CA GLU A 255 -0.49 -14.56 -9.60
C GLU A 255 0.63 -13.53 -9.42
N MET A 256 0.25 -12.28 -9.13
CA MET A 256 1.15 -11.17 -8.86
C MET A 256 0.59 -10.24 -7.77
N TRP A 257 1.48 -9.60 -7.03
CA TRP A 257 1.17 -8.53 -6.07
C TRP A 257 1.86 -7.24 -6.53
N LEU A 258 1.08 -6.26 -6.98
CA LEU A 258 1.56 -4.92 -7.29
C LEU A 258 1.53 -4.07 -6.01
N ILE A 259 2.70 -3.92 -5.40
CA ILE A 259 2.89 -3.14 -4.18
C ILE A 259 3.12 -1.67 -4.54
N ARG A 260 2.28 -0.77 -4.04
CA ARG A 260 2.29 0.67 -4.36
C ARG A 260 3.35 1.44 -3.56
N ASN A 261 4.50 0.83 -3.30
CA ASN A 261 5.66 1.50 -2.71
C ASN A 261 6.98 1.13 -3.42
N TYR A 262 8.08 1.82 -3.09
CA TYR A 262 9.41 1.67 -3.70
C TYR A 262 10.50 2.26 -2.80
N TRP A 263 11.78 1.94 -3.06
CA TRP A 263 12.91 2.13 -2.13
C TRP A 263 13.40 3.58 -1.93
N ASP A 264 13.05 4.47 -2.85
CA ASP A 264 13.21 5.91 -2.66
C ASP A 264 12.40 6.40 -1.46
N PHE A 265 11.23 5.81 -1.20
CA PHE A 265 10.38 6.13 -0.06
C PHE A 265 10.45 5.09 1.08
N SER A 266 10.35 3.81 0.77
CA SER A 266 10.33 2.70 1.74
C SER A 266 11.73 2.23 2.14
N PHE A 267 11.84 1.58 3.29
CA PHE A 267 13.07 0.91 3.69
C PHE A 267 13.28 -0.39 2.90
N PRO A 268 14.52 -0.73 2.49
CA PRO A 268 14.83 -1.97 1.79
C PRO A 268 14.38 -3.21 2.57
N ARG A 269 13.73 -4.16 1.89
CA ARG A 269 13.31 -5.44 2.48
C ARG A 269 13.34 -6.58 1.46
N PRO A 270 13.34 -7.85 1.89
CA PRO A 270 13.32 -8.98 0.97
C PRO A 270 12.06 -8.94 0.08
N ARG A 271 12.20 -9.40 -1.16
CA ARG A 271 11.11 -9.46 -2.14
C ARG A 271 10.98 -10.87 -2.72
N LEU A 272 9.77 -11.23 -3.13
CA LEU A 272 9.47 -12.46 -3.85
C LEU A 272 9.34 -12.17 -5.37
N PRO A 273 9.56 -13.16 -6.25
CA PRO A 273 9.44 -12.96 -7.69
C PRO A 273 8.03 -12.53 -8.14
N ASN A 274 6.98 -12.93 -7.41
CA ASN A 274 5.60 -12.54 -7.68
C ASN A 274 5.15 -11.24 -6.96
N PHE A 275 6.09 -10.48 -6.38
CA PHE A 275 5.85 -9.18 -5.76
C PHE A 275 6.60 -8.09 -6.53
N GLU A 276 5.86 -7.20 -7.17
CA GLU A 276 6.42 -6.07 -7.92
C GLU A 276 6.14 -4.75 -7.22
N PHE A 277 7.14 -3.87 -7.16
CA PHE A 277 7.09 -2.62 -6.41
C PHE A 277 6.92 -1.45 -7.38
N VAL A 278 5.70 -0.91 -7.44
CA VAL A 278 5.25 0.09 -8.44
C VAL A 278 4.92 1.45 -7.80
N GLY A 279 5.62 1.82 -6.72
CA GLY A 279 5.43 3.11 -6.03
C GLY A 279 5.60 4.33 -6.95
N GLY A 280 4.67 5.28 -6.83
CA GLY A 280 4.63 6.55 -7.57
C GLY A 280 4.04 6.49 -8.98
N LEU A 281 3.30 5.42 -9.31
CA LEU A 281 2.62 5.26 -10.60
C LEU A 281 1.68 6.40 -11.00
N HIS A 282 1.18 7.18 -10.04
CA HIS A 282 0.27 8.32 -10.27
C HIS A 282 0.99 9.64 -10.55
N CYS A 283 2.30 9.71 -10.31
CA CYS A 283 3.06 10.94 -10.45
C CYS A 283 3.20 11.35 -11.91
N LYS A 284 3.06 12.65 -12.19
CA LYS A 284 3.07 13.19 -13.55
C LYS A 284 3.84 14.51 -13.59
N PRO A 285 4.43 14.87 -14.75
CA PRO A 285 4.96 16.22 -14.95
C PRO A 285 3.89 17.28 -14.65
N ALA A 286 4.31 18.41 -14.09
CA ALA A 286 3.39 19.49 -13.78
C ALA A 286 2.81 20.12 -15.05
N LYS A 287 1.52 20.42 -15.00
CA LYS A 287 0.79 21.19 -16.01
C LYS A 287 0.71 22.66 -15.59
N SER A 288 0.32 23.52 -16.53
CA SER A 288 0.06 24.93 -16.27
C SER A 288 -1.07 25.12 -15.25
N LEU A 289 -0.88 26.02 -14.29
CA LEU A 289 -1.90 26.37 -13.30
C LEU A 289 -3.00 27.25 -13.93
N PRO A 290 -4.22 27.25 -13.36
CA PRO A 290 -5.24 28.24 -13.70
C PRO A 290 -4.70 29.66 -13.51
N LYS A 291 -5.07 30.57 -14.41
CA LYS A 291 -4.50 31.93 -14.48
C LYS A 291 -4.50 32.67 -13.13
N GLU A 292 -5.62 32.66 -12.40
CA GLU A 292 -5.73 33.33 -11.10
C GLU A 292 -4.79 32.72 -10.05
N MET A 293 -4.64 31.39 -10.06
CA MET A 293 -3.73 30.68 -9.15
C MET A 293 -2.27 30.99 -9.51
N GLU A 294 -1.94 31.00 -10.81
CA GLU A 294 -0.63 31.37 -11.31
C GLU A 294 -0.25 32.80 -10.90
N GLU A 295 -1.16 33.77 -11.05
CA GLU A 295 -0.94 35.16 -10.63
C GLU A 295 -0.63 35.26 -9.13
N PHE A 296 -1.37 34.52 -8.29
CA PHE A 296 -1.09 34.45 -6.85
C PHE A 296 0.29 33.83 -6.55
N VAL A 297 0.64 32.73 -7.24
CA VAL A 297 1.95 32.08 -7.12
C VAL A 297 3.07 33.02 -7.53
N GLN A 298 2.93 33.75 -8.63
CA GLN A 298 3.94 34.69 -9.11
C GLN A 298 4.11 35.90 -8.18
N SER A 299 3.03 36.35 -7.53
CA SER A 299 3.06 37.44 -6.53
C SER A 299 3.94 37.13 -5.30
N SER A 300 4.40 35.89 -5.14
CA SER A 300 5.33 35.50 -4.07
C SER A 300 6.76 36.00 -4.25
N GLY A 301 7.12 36.49 -5.46
CA GLY A 301 8.48 36.94 -5.75
C GLY A 301 9.52 35.84 -5.49
N GLU A 302 10.66 36.21 -4.91
CA GLU A 302 11.76 35.27 -4.62
C GLU A 302 11.48 34.34 -3.43
N ASN A 303 10.55 34.71 -2.55
CA ASN A 303 10.22 33.91 -1.37
C ASN A 303 9.62 32.56 -1.76
N GLY A 304 8.84 32.53 -2.85
CA GLY A 304 8.18 31.32 -3.35
C GLY A 304 6.92 30.95 -2.55
N ILE A 305 6.48 29.71 -2.72
CA ILE A 305 5.19 29.24 -2.19
C ILE A 305 5.33 28.04 -1.25
N VAL A 306 4.36 27.91 -0.35
CA VAL A 306 4.08 26.71 0.45
C VAL A 306 2.74 26.15 0.01
N VAL A 307 2.72 24.84 -0.26
CA VAL A 307 1.48 24.11 -0.54
C VAL A 307 1.04 23.43 0.76
N PHE A 308 -0.23 23.57 1.14
CA PHE A 308 -0.78 22.91 2.33
C PHE A 308 -2.00 22.07 1.93
N SER A 309 -1.92 20.75 2.13
CA SER A 309 -3.05 19.84 1.94
C SER A 309 -3.03 18.65 2.91
N LEU A 310 -4.12 18.45 3.67
CA LEU A 310 -4.33 17.24 4.49
C LEU A 310 -5.17 16.17 3.77
N GLY A 311 -5.28 16.26 2.44
CA GLY A 311 -6.14 15.38 1.65
C GLY A 311 -7.62 15.74 1.72
N SER A 312 -8.46 14.99 1.01
CA SER A 312 -9.91 15.27 0.87
C SER A 312 -10.78 14.66 1.97
N MET A 313 -10.31 13.59 2.62
CA MET A 313 -11.04 12.89 3.69
C MET A 313 -11.09 13.68 5.01
N VAL A 314 -10.24 14.70 5.13
CA VAL A 314 -10.18 15.60 6.28
C VAL A 314 -10.86 16.89 5.87
N SER A 315 -12.14 17.02 6.23
CA SER A 315 -12.94 18.22 5.96
C SER A 315 -13.06 19.12 7.19
N ASN A 316 -12.86 18.57 8.38
CA ASN A 316 -13.15 19.26 9.64
C ASN A 316 -11.90 19.29 10.53
N MET A 317 -11.57 20.49 10.99
CA MET A 317 -10.57 20.76 12.02
C MET A 317 -11.20 21.80 12.94
N SER A 318 -10.92 21.73 14.24
CA SER A 318 -11.47 22.70 15.18
C SER A 318 -11.06 24.13 14.80
N LYS A 319 -11.90 25.10 15.14
CA LYS A 319 -11.64 26.51 14.84
C LYS A 319 -10.33 26.96 15.49
N GLU A 320 -10.09 26.49 16.70
CA GLU A 320 -8.88 26.73 17.48
C GLU A 320 -7.65 26.22 16.72
N ARG A 321 -7.68 24.97 16.24
CA ARG A 321 -6.56 24.40 15.50
C ARG A 321 -6.32 25.08 14.15
N ALA A 322 -7.40 25.45 13.46
CA ALA A 322 -7.31 26.19 12.21
C ALA A 322 -6.69 27.58 12.41
N ASN A 323 -7.02 28.26 13.51
CA ASN A 323 -6.43 29.55 13.87
C ASN A 323 -4.94 29.43 14.23
N VAL A 324 -4.52 28.39 14.98
CA VAL A 324 -3.09 28.18 15.28
C VAL A 324 -2.28 28.00 13.99
N ILE A 325 -2.79 27.20 13.05
CA ILE A 325 -2.15 27.02 11.74
C ILE A 325 -2.11 28.34 10.97
N ALA A 326 -3.24 29.03 10.85
CA ALA A 326 -3.35 30.28 10.11
C ALA A 326 -2.39 31.35 10.66
N SER A 327 -2.25 31.44 11.98
CA SER A 327 -1.32 32.34 12.66
C SER A 327 0.15 32.05 12.32
N ALA A 328 0.52 30.78 12.15
CA ALA A 328 1.89 30.40 11.79
C ALA A 328 2.16 30.74 10.32
N LEU A 329 1.21 30.41 9.44
CA LEU A 329 1.29 30.69 8.01
C LEU A 329 1.33 32.20 7.72
N ALA A 330 0.64 33.02 8.52
CA ALA A 330 0.66 34.48 8.39
C ALA A 330 2.05 35.10 8.65
N GLN A 331 2.96 34.39 9.33
CA GLN A 331 4.27 34.90 9.75
C GLN A 331 5.39 34.54 8.78
N ILE A 332 5.15 33.68 7.79
CA ILE A 332 6.14 33.34 6.77
C ILE A 332 6.05 34.28 5.56
N PRO A 333 7.19 34.62 4.91
CA PRO A 333 7.19 35.52 3.77
C PRO A 333 6.67 34.88 2.47
N GLN A 334 6.52 33.56 2.43
CA GLN A 334 5.96 32.83 1.28
C GLN A 334 4.46 33.09 1.12
N LYS A 335 3.98 32.96 -0.12
CA LYS A 335 2.54 32.78 -0.36
C LYS A 335 2.14 31.35 -0.04
N VAL A 336 0.94 31.16 0.51
CA VAL A 336 0.48 29.83 0.92
C VAL A 336 -0.81 29.49 0.21
N LEU A 337 -0.82 28.34 -0.47
CA LEU A 337 -2.02 27.77 -1.08
C LEU A 337 -2.50 26.64 -0.17
N TRP A 338 -3.60 26.88 0.52
CA TRP A 338 -4.11 25.95 1.52
C TRP A 338 -5.42 25.32 1.08
N ARG A 339 -5.39 24.01 0.81
CA ARG A 339 -6.60 23.22 0.63
C ARG A 339 -7.31 23.07 1.97
N TYR A 340 -8.46 23.71 2.11
CA TYR A 340 -9.25 23.71 3.32
C TYR A 340 -10.72 23.95 2.99
N ASP A 341 -11.58 23.05 3.46
CA ASP A 341 -13.03 23.07 3.21
C ASP A 341 -13.84 23.47 4.48
N GLY A 342 -13.15 23.83 5.56
CA GLY A 342 -13.75 24.29 6.80
C GLY A 342 -14.04 25.79 6.83
N LYS A 343 -14.52 26.29 7.98
CA LYS A 343 -14.78 27.73 8.18
C LYS A 343 -13.47 28.51 8.16
N LYS A 344 -13.43 29.60 7.39
CA LYS A 344 -12.27 30.51 7.28
C LYS A 344 -11.73 30.87 8.68
N PRO A 345 -10.41 30.67 8.96
CA PRO A 345 -9.80 31.06 10.23
C PRO A 345 -9.83 32.58 10.42
N ASP A 346 -9.99 33.03 11.65
CA ASP A 346 -10.00 34.46 12.01
C ASP A 346 -8.60 35.08 11.86
N THR A 347 -7.55 34.28 12.07
CA THR A 347 -6.14 34.71 12.02
C THR A 347 -5.49 34.49 10.65
N LEU A 348 -6.29 34.33 9.58
CA LEU A 348 -5.77 34.10 8.23
C LEU A 348 -5.03 35.34 7.69
N GLY A 349 -3.73 35.21 7.48
CA GLY A 349 -2.89 36.26 6.91
C GLY A 349 -3.14 36.51 5.41
N PRO A 350 -2.81 37.72 4.90
CA PRO A 350 -3.02 38.11 3.50
C PRO A 350 -2.08 37.37 2.51
N ASN A 351 -1.09 36.64 3.00
CA ASN A 351 -0.22 35.79 2.21
C ASN A 351 -0.82 34.40 1.95
N THR A 352 -1.93 34.04 2.59
CA THR A 352 -2.54 32.71 2.49
C THR A 352 -3.88 32.77 1.77
N GLN A 353 -4.07 31.91 0.77
CA GLN A 353 -5.34 31.75 0.06
C GLN A 353 -5.91 30.34 0.29
N LEU A 354 -7.20 30.29 0.62
CA LEU A 354 -7.93 29.06 0.87
C LEU A 354 -8.57 28.54 -0.42
N TYR A 355 -8.49 27.23 -0.64
CA TYR A 355 -9.06 26.55 -1.78
C TYR A 355 -9.82 25.30 -1.32
N LYS A 356 -10.98 25.03 -1.91
CA LYS A 356 -11.67 23.74 -1.70
C LYS A 356 -10.91 22.58 -2.36
N TRP A 357 -10.29 22.87 -3.51
CA TRP A 357 -9.51 21.95 -4.30
C TRP A 357 -8.29 22.66 -4.90
N ILE A 358 -7.15 21.97 -4.95
CA ILE A 358 -5.92 22.46 -5.56
C ILE A 358 -5.36 21.40 -6.54
N PRO A 359 -4.75 21.80 -7.66
CA PRO A 359 -3.99 20.90 -8.52
C PRO A 359 -2.64 20.57 -7.84
N GLN A 360 -2.67 19.69 -6.84
CA GLN A 360 -1.54 19.43 -5.93
C GLN A 360 -0.25 19.03 -6.68
N ASN A 361 -0.33 18.08 -7.61
CA ASN A 361 0.82 17.67 -8.43
C ASN A 361 1.46 18.86 -9.18
N ASP A 362 0.63 19.72 -9.77
CA ASP A 362 1.10 20.83 -10.59
C ASP A 362 1.72 21.95 -9.74
N LEU A 363 1.12 22.22 -8.57
CA LEU A 363 1.71 23.12 -7.59
C LEU A 363 3.03 22.58 -7.04
N LEU A 364 3.12 21.29 -6.73
CA LEU A 364 4.37 20.70 -6.24
C LEU A 364 5.49 20.76 -7.30
N GLY A 365 5.16 20.59 -8.58
CA GLY A 365 6.12 20.74 -9.67
C GLY A 365 6.38 22.18 -10.12
N HIS A 366 5.72 23.16 -9.51
CA HIS A 366 5.96 24.57 -9.85
C HIS A 366 7.33 25.04 -9.30
N PRO A 367 8.17 25.76 -10.09
CA PRO A 367 9.52 26.15 -9.69
C PRO A 367 9.61 27.00 -8.41
N LYS A 368 8.54 27.73 -8.07
CA LYS A 368 8.46 28.55 -6.85
C LYS A 368 8.14 27.75 -5.58
N THR A 369 7.82 26.47 -5.67
CA THR A 369 7.44 25.67 -4.50
C THR A 369 8.64 25.35 -3.62
N LYS A 370 8.54 25.73 -2.34
CA LYS A 370 9.62 25.57 -1.36
C LYS A 370 9.36 24.43 -0.38
N ALA A 371 8.11 24.25 0.04
CA ALA A 371 7.73 23.22 1.01
C ALA A 371 6.31 22.73 0.81
N PHE A 372 6.06 21.50 1.27
CA PHE A 372 4.75 20.87 1.29
C PHE A 372 4.34 20.51 2.72
N VAL A 373 3.26 21.12 3.21
CA VAL A 373 2.62 20.73 4.47
C VAL A 373 1.56 19.67 4.17
N THR A 374 1.74 18.46 4.71
CA THR A 374 0.89 17.32 4.37
C THR A 374 0.62 16.39 5.54
N HIS A 375 -0.53 15.73 5.50
CA HIS A 375 -0.86 14.63 6.40
C HIS A 375 0.03 13.38 6.21
N GLY A 376 0.84 13.28 5.16
CA GLY A 376 1.73 12.13 4.96
C GLY A 376 1.06 10.90 4.32
N GLY A 377 -0.08 11.07 3.65
CA GLY A 377 -0.62 10.04 2.76
C GLY A 377 0.36 9.72 1.61
N SER A 378 0.48 8.44 1.27
CA SER A 378 1.50 7.94 0.34
C SER A 378 1.45 8.61 -1.05
N ASN A 379 0.26 8.90 -1.58
CA ASN A 379 0.13 9.59 -2.87
C ASN A 379 0.82 10.96 -2.86
N GLY A 380 0.55 11.79 -1.85
CA GLY A 380 1.15 13.12 -1.72
C GLY A 380 2.65 13.08 -1.45
N ILE A 381 3.12 12.06 -0.72
CA ILE A 381 4.56 11.85 -0.52
C ILE A 381 5.26 11.53 -1.83
N TYR A 382 4.69 10.66 -2.66
CA TYR A 382 5.29 10.36 -3.96
C TYR A 382 5.29 11.57 -4.89
N GLU A 383 4.25 12.41 -4.89
CA GLU A 383 4.26 13.66 -5.66
C GLU A 383 5.35 14.61 -5.17
N ALA A 384 5.55 14.70 -3.85
CA ALA A 384 6.62 15.50 -3.25
C ALA A 384 8.02 14.95 -3.60
N ILE A 385 8.21 13.63 -3.56
CA ILE A 385 9.46 12.99 -4.00
C ILE A 385 9.68 13.25 -5.49
N TYR A 386 8.67 13.03 -6.33
CA TYR A 386 8.75 13.22 -7.78
C TYR A 386 9.22 14.63 -8.14
N HIS A 387 8.69 15.66 -7.48
CA HIS A 387 9.03 17.07 -7.73
C HIS A 387 10.15 17.62 -6.82
N GLY A 388 10.71 16.80 -5.94
CA GLY A 388 11.83 17.19 -5.09
C GLY A 388 11.47 18.20 -3.98
N ILE A 389 10.25 18.18 -3.43
CA ILE A 389 9.74 19.17 -2.46
C ILE A 389 9.81 18.66 -1.00
N PRO A 390 10.58 19.31 -0.10
CA PRO A 390 10.60 19.00 1.33
C PRO A 390 9.25 19.03 2.04
N ILE A 391 9.11 18.26 3.12
CA ILE A 391 7.82 18.03 3.78
C ILE A 391 7.82 18.53 5.24
N VAL A 392 6.73 19.21 5.63
CA VAL A 392 6.28 19.26 7.03
C VAL A 392 5.10 18.29 7.18
N GLY A 393 5.31 17.22 7.94
CA GLY A 393 4.35 16.14 8.13
C GLY A 393 3.46 16.36 9.35
N LEU A 394 2.14 16.29 9.13
CA LEU A 394 1.08 16.40 10.14
C LEU A 394 0.20 15.12 10.12
N PRO A 395 0.75 13.95 10.48
CA PRO A 395 0.05 12.67 10.35
C PRO A 395 -1.21 12.61 11.22
N LEU A 396 -2.26 11.97 10.70
CA LEU A 396 -3.58 11.96 11.32
C LEU A 396 -4.07 10.55 11.67
N PHE A 397 -3.94 9.59 10.75
CA PHE A 397 -4.45 8.23 10.92
C PHE A 397 -3.79 7.22 9.95
N ALA A 398 -4.15 5.94 10.08
CA ALA A 398 -3.71 4.85 9.21
C ALA A 398 -2.17 4.80 9.06
N ASP A 399 -1.67 4.72 7.83
CA ASP A 399 -0.26 4.58 7.48
C ASP A 399 0.54 5.88 7.61
N GLN A 400 -0.13 7.02 7.78
CA GLN A 400 0.47 8.35 7.73
C GLN A 400 1.61 8.57 8.75
N PRO A 401 1.48 8.20 10.05
CA PRO A 401 2.59 8.36 11.00
C PRO A 401 3.84 7.58 10.57
N HIS A 402 3.65 6.36 10.08
CA HIS A 402 4.73 5.50 9.60
C HIS A 402 5.40 6.09 8.36
N ASN A 403 4.61 6.60 7.41
CA ASN A 403 5.12 7.26 6.22
C ASN A 403 5.99 8.48 6.53
N ILE A 404 5.59 9.32 7.50
CA ILE A 404 6.39 10.48 7.90
C ILE A 404 7.69 10.06 8.59
N VAL A 405 7.69 8.96 9.35
CA VAL A 405 8.92 8.39 9.93
C VAL A 405 9.94 8.03 8.84
N HIS A 406 9.49 7.44 7.73
CA HIS A 406 10.37 7.16 6.60
C HIS A 406 11.00 8.41 6.00
N MET A 407 10.20 9.46 5.78
CA MET A 407 10.70 10.72 5.23
C MET A 407 11.64 11.44 6.20
N LYS A 408 11.38 11.36 7.51
CA LYS A 408 12.28 11.86 8.55
C LYS A 408 13.61 11.10 8.57
N ALA A 409 13.57 9.77 8.50
CA ALA A 409 14.77 8.93 8.46
C ALA A 409 15.65 9.23 7.22
N LYS A 410 15.03 9.65 6.12
CA LYS A 410 15.71 10.11 4.90
C LYS A 410 16.12 11.59 4.94
N GLY A 411 15.92 12.29 6.05
CA GLY A 411 16.28 13.70 6.21
C GLY A 411 15.50 14.66 5.31
N ALA A 412 14.28 14.27 4.89
CA ALA A 412 13.46 15.00 3.92
C ALA A 412 12.15 15.53 4.51
N ALA A 413 11.91 15.33 5.82
CA ALA A 413 10.73 15.83 6.50
C ALA A 413 10.97 16.21 7.97
N VAL A 414 10.24 17.22 8.43
CA VAL A 414 9.98 17.49 9.85
C VAL A 414 8.59 16.96 10.20
N ARG A 415 8.45 16.28 11.34
CA ARG A 415 7.15 15.80 11.84
C ARG A 415 6.69 16.67 12.99
N LEU A 416 5.43 17.07 12.95
CA LEU A 416 4.72 17.69 14.06
C LEU A 416 3.45 16.90 14.39
N ASP A 417 2.88 17.18 15.55
CA ASP A 417 1.59 16.64 15.97
C ASP A 417 0.53 17.74 15.81
N LEU A 418 -0.49 17.49 14.99
CA LEU A 418 -1.49 18.49 14.61
C LEU A 418 -2.22 19.11 15.82
N GLU A 419 -2.43 18.32 16.87
CA GLU A 419 -3.26 18.71 18.01
C GLU A 419 -2.47 19.51 19.04
N THR A 420 -1.24 19.08 19.29
CA THR A 420 -0.39 19.63 20.34
C THR A 420 0.53 20.73 19.86
N MET A 421 0.83 20.81 18.55
CA MET A 421 1.74 21.83 18.03
C MET A 421 1.22 23.24 18.29
N SER A 422 2.12 24.12 18.72
CA SER A 422 1.91 25.56 18.82
C SER A 422 2.04 26.24 17.46
N THR A 423 1.74 27.55 17.44
CA THR A 423 1.99 28.41 16.27
C THR A 423 3.48 28.43 15.95
N GLU A 424 4.30 28.52 16.98
CA GLU A 424 5.75 28.60 16.95
C GLU A 424 6.36 27.30 16.40
N ASP A 425 5.83 26.14 16.78
CA ASP A 425 6.31 24.84 16.29
C ASP A 425 6.16 24.73 14.77
N LEU A 426 4.98 25.08 14.22
CA LEU A 426 4.75 25.04 12.78
C LEU A 426 5.60 26.08 12.04
N LEU A 427 5.72 27.29 12.59
CA LEU A 427 6.57 28.33 12.02
C LEU A 427 8.04 27.89 11.96
N ASN A 428 8.54 27.29 13.04
CA ASN A 428 9.91 26.80 13.12
C ASN A 428 10.15 25.62 12.17
N ALA A 429 9.21 24.67 12.09
CA ALA A 429 9.32 23.56 11.13
C ALA A 429 9.33 24.05 9.68
N LEU A 430 8.51 25.04 9.32
CA LEU A 430 8.50 25.65 7.99
C LEU A 430 9.83 26.37 7.71
N LYS A 431 10.33 27.18 8.65
CA LYS A 431 11.63 27.84 8.52
C LYS A 431 12.75 26.81 8.35
N GLU A 432 12.72 25.71 9.09
CA GLU A 432 13.71 24.65 9.02
C GLU A 432 13.73 24.02 7.63
N VAL A 433 12.59 23.51 7.13
CA VAL A 433 12.58 22.81 5.82
C VAL A 433 12.80 23.74 4.63
N ILE A 434 12.49 25.04 4.77
CA ILE A 434 12.68 26.04 3.69
C ILE A 434 14.13 26.54 3.67
N ASN A 435 14.73 26.81 4.82
CA ASN A 435 16.03 27.50 4.89
C ASN A 435 17.21 26.55 5.09
N ASN A 436 17.01 25.35 5.64
CA ASN A 436 18.08 24.36 5.76
C ASN A 436 18.20 23.58 4.44
N PRO A 437 19.31 23.75 3.67
CA PRO A 437 19.44 23.16 2.34
C PRO A 437 19.43 21.62 2.36
N SER A 438 19.80 20.99 3.47
CA SER A 438 19.87 19.52 3.57
C SER A 438 18.53 18.84 3.26
N TYR A 439 17.39 19.44 3.63
CA TYR A 439 16.08 18.86 3.31
C TYR A 439 15.80 18.87 1.81
N LYS A 440 16.13 19.99 1.14
CA LYS A 440 15.97 20.11 -0.31
C LYS A 440 16.94 19.20 -1.04
N GLU A 441 18.19 19.14 -0.62
CA GLU A 441 19.21 18.24 -1.19
C GLU A 441 18.81 16.77 -1.06
N ASN A 442 18.37 16.35 0.13
CA ASN A 442 17.88 15.00 0.36
C ASN A 442 16.66 14.70 -0.51
N MET A 443 15.68 15.61 -0.59
CA MET A 443 14.51 15.38 -1.43
C MET A 443 14.85 15.36 -2.94
N MET A 444 15.77 16.20 -3.41
CA MET A 444 16.26 16.15 -4.79
C MET A 444 17.01 14.85 -5.08
N ARG A 445 17.76 14.31 -4.11
CA ARG A 445 18.38 12.99 -4.23
C ARG A 445 17.31 11.89 -4.35
N LEU A 446 16.26 11.93 -3.53
CA LEU A 446 15.15 10.98 -3.64
C LEU A 446 14.42 11.11 -4.98
N SER A 447 14.20 12.35 -5.46
CA SER A 447 13.63 12.63 -6.78
C SER A 447 14.48 12.02 -7.90
N ALA A 448 15.80 12.22 -7.86
CA ALA A 448 16.70 11.63 -8.85
C ALA A 448 16.59 10.10 -8.89
N ILE A 449 16.57 9.43 -7.73
CA ILE A 449 16.36 7.98 -7.62
C ILE A 449 14.96 7.57 -8.12
N HIS A 450 13.95 8.40 -7.87
CA HIS A 450 12.57 8.14 -8.31
C HIS A 450 12.47 8.11 -9.84
N HIS A 451 13.11 9.06 -10.51
CA HIS A 451 13.12 9.19 -11.97
C HIS A 451 14.08 8.20 -12.64
N ASP A 452 15.18 7.85 -11.98
CA ASP A 452 16.20 6.93 -12.50
C ASP A 452 15.80 5.46 -12.28
N ARG A 453 14.72 5.05 -12.96
CA ARG A 453 14.23 3.67 -12.98
C ARG A 453 14.24 3.12 -14.41
N PRO A 454 14.58 1.83 -14.60
CA PRO A 454 14.67 1.25 -15.94
C PRO A 454 13.32 1.22 -16.67
N VAL A 455 12.22 1.13 -15.91
CA VAL A 455 10.85 1.14 -16.42
C VAL A 455 10.03 2.07 -15.53
N LYS A 456 9.15 2.88 -16.14
CA LYS A 456 8.26 3.75 -15.36
C LYS A 456 7.30 2.89 -14.53
N PRO A 457 6.94 3.30 -13.30
CA PRO A 457 6.13 2.46 -12.41
C PRO A 457 4.76 2.06 -13.00
N LEU A 458 4.10 2.98 -13.73
CA LEU A 458 2.84 2.71 -14.42
C LEU A 458 3.00 1.67 -15.53
N ASP A 459 4.03 1.82 -16.37
CA ASP A 459 4.32 0.88 -17.46
C ASP A 459 4.65 -0.52 -16.91
N LEU A 460 5.37 -0.59 -15.78
CA LEU A 460 5.70 -1.84 -15.10
C LEU A 460 4.46 -2.53 -14.51
N ALA A 461 3.55 -1.76 -13.89
CA ALA A 461 2.28 -2.29 -13.40
C ALA A 461 1.44 -2.91 -14.53
N VAL A 462 1.32 -2.18 -15.64
CA VAL A 462 0.56 -2.64 -16.82
C VAL A 462 1.22 -3.85 -17.47
N PHE A 463 2.55 -3.85 -17.59
CA PHE A 463 3.30 -5.00 -18.11
C PHE A 463 2.97 -6.29 -17.37
N TRP A 464 2.91 -6.26 -16.03
CA TRP A 464 2.60 -7.46 -15.24
C TRP A 464 1.15 -7.92 -15.36
N ILE A 465 0.21 -6.98 -15.54
CA ILE A 465 -1.19 -7.32 -15.85
C ILE A 465 -1.27 -8.04 -17.20
N GLU A 466 -0.66 -7.45 -18.23
CA GLU A 466 -0.61 -8.06 -19.55
C GLU A 466 0.15 -9.40 -19.53
N PHE A 467 1.20 -9.53 -18.73
CA PHE A 467 1.95 -10.78 -18.56
C PHE A 467 1.05 -11.91 -18.04
N VAL A 468 0.30 -11.65 -16.97
CA VAL A 468 -0.64 -12.63 -16.41
C VAL A 468 -1.71 -13.00 -17.43
N MET A 469 -2.22 -12.03 -18.20
CA MET A 469 -3.19 -12.28 -19.27
C MET A 469 -2.63 -13.15 -20.40
N ARG A 470 -1.42 -12.84 -20.89
CA ARG A 470 -0.75 -13.56 -21.98
C ARG A 470 -0.41 -15.00 -21.60
N HIS A 471 0.00 -15.21 -20.35
CA HIS A 471 0.46 -16.52 -19.87
C HIS A 471 -0.59 -17.30 -19.08
N LYS A 472 -1.80 -16.76 -18.95
CA LYS A 472 -2.91 -17.35 -18.18
C LYS A 472 -2.50 -17.68 -16.74
N GLY A 473 -1.76 -16.76 -16.12
CA GLY A 473 -1.17 -16.89 -14.78
C GLY A 473 0.34 -16.66 -14.75
N ALA A 474 0.91 -16.74 -13.55
CA ALA A 474 2.32 -16.55 -13.26
C ALA A 474 2.84 -17.55 -12.18
N LYS A 475 2.27 -18.75 -12.13
CA LYS A 475 2.59 -19.80 -11.12
C LYS A 475 4.08 -20.14 -10.99
N HIS A 476 4.88 -19.95 -12.03
CA HIS A 476 6.34 -20.17 -11.99
C HIS A 476 7.09 -19.13 -11.13
N LEU A 477 6.47 -17.98 -10.84
CA LEU A 477 6.98 -16.96 -9.92
C LEU A 477 6.57 -17.20 -8.47
N ARG A 478 5.66 -18.17 -8.23
CA ARG A 478 5.15 -18.50 -6.90
C ARG A 478 6.20 -19.31 -6.13
N PRO A 479 6.64 -18.85 -4.95
CA PRO A 479 7.63 -19.59 -4.15
C PRO A 479 7.02 -20.83 -3.48
N ALA A 480 7.87 -21.82 -3.18
CA ALA A 480 7.47 -23.07 -2.55
C ALA A 480 6.90 -22.92 -1.13
N VAL A 481 7.16 -21.79 -0.45
CA VAL A 481 6.67 -21.49 0.91
C VAL A 481 5.16 -21.65 1.06
N HIS A 482 4.38 -21.43 -0.01
CA HIS A 482 2.93 -21.64 0.03
C HIS A 482 2.52 -23.10 0.25
N ASN A 483 3.42 -24.05 0.04
CA ASN A 483 3.19 -25.50 0.14
C ASN A 483 3.92 -26.12 1.35
N LEU A 484 4.63 -25.32 2.16
CA LEU A 484 5.38 -25.81 3.32
C LEU A 484 4.56 -25.68 4.60
N THR A 485 4.72 -26.64 5.50
CA THR A 485 4.27 -26.49 6.89
C THR A 485 5.15 -25.48 7.63
N TRP A 486 4.66 -24.96 8.76
CA TRP A 486 5.45 -24.03 9.59
C TRP A 486 6.78 -24.65 10.08
N LEU A 487 6.78 -25.96 10.40
CA LEU A 487 7.98 -26.69 10.80
C LEU A 487 9.01 -26.74 9.66
N GLN A 488 8.58 -27.08 8.44
CA GLN A 488 9.46 -27.15 7.27
C GLN A 488 9.99 -25.77 6.87
N TYR A 489 9.13 -24.75 6.90
CA TYR A 489 9.52 -23.38 6.53
C TYR A 489 10.65 -22.84 7.42
N HIS A 490 10.60 -23.14 8.73
CA HIS A 490 11.64 -22.77 9.68
C HIS A 490 12.72 -23.86 9.88
N SER A 491 12.68 -24.94 9.10
CA SER A 491 13.60 -26.08 9.19
C SER A 491 13.72 -26.67 10.60
N LEU A 492 12.64 -26.63 11.38
CA LEU A 492 12.63 -27.09 12.77
C LEU A 492 12.68 -28.63 12.86
N ASP A 493 12.15 -29.31 11.86
CA ASP A 493 12.31 -30.74 11.64
C ASP A 493 13.79 -31.12 11.43
N VAL A 494 14.51 -30.38 10.60
CA VAL A 494 15.95 -30.57 10.35
C VAL A 494 16.78 -30.25 11.59
N ILE A 495 16.52 -29.11 12.25
CA ILE A 495 17.22 -28.73 13.48
C ILE A 495 17.00 -29.78 14.57
N GLY A 496 15.75 -30.24 14.74
CA GLY A 496 15.42 -31.31 15.68
C GLY A 496 16.17 -32.61 15.39
N PHE A 497 16.24 -33.03 14.12
CA PHE A 497 17.01 -34.20 13.70
C PHE A 497 18.51 -34.07 14.02
N LEU A 498 19.12 -32.91 13.69
CA LEU A 498 20.54 -32.67 13.97
C LEU A 498 20.86 -32.67 15.47
N LEU A 499 19.99 -32.05 16.29
CA LEU A 499 20.13 -32.08 17.75
C LEU A 499 20.03 -33.49 18.32
N ALA A 500 19.13 -34.33 17.77
CA ALA A 500 19.03 -35.74 18.14
C ALA A 500 20.33 -36.49 17.82
N CYS A 501 20.92 -36.29 16.62
CA CYS A 501 22.20 -36.90 16.26
C CYS A 501 23.33 -36.50 17.23
N VAL A 502 23.43 -35.22 17.59
CA VAL A 502 24.44 -34.73 18.56
C VAL A 502 24.22 -35.35 19.94
N ALA A 503 22.97 -35.39 20.42
CA ALA A 503 22.63 -35.99 21.70
C ALA A 503 22.96 -37.50 21.74
N THR A 504 22.65 -38.24 20.67
CA THR A 504 23.01 -39.66 20.55
C THR A 504 24.52 -39.85 20.52
N GLY A 505 25.26 -39.05 19.76
CA GLY A 505 26.72 -39.09 19.71
C GLY A 505 27.36 -38.83 21.07
N ALA A 506 26.93 -37.77 21.76
CA ALA A 506 27.39 -37.45 23.11
C ALA A 506 27.07 -38.56 24.11
N PHE A 507 25.87 -39.16 24.03
CA PHE A 507 25.48 -40.29 24.87
C PHE A 507 26.38 -41.51 24.64
N VAL A 508 26.63 -41.89 23.37
CA VAL A 508 27.51 -43.01 23.02
C VAL A 508 28.93 -42.76 23.50
N ILE A 509 29.50 -41.57 23.23
CA ILE A 509 30.84 -41.20 23.72
C ILE A 509 30.91 -41.29 25.25
N THR A 510 29.91 -40.73 25.94
CA THR A 510 29.87 -40.77 27.42
C THR A 510 29.80 -42.21 27.93
N LYS A 511 28.98 -43.08 27.33
CA LYS A 511 28.90 -44.50 27.70
C LYS A 511 30.20 -45.23 27.40
N CYS A 512 30.85 -44.98 26.26
CA CYS A 512 32.16 -45.55 25.93
C CYS A 512 33.24 -45.08 26.92
N CYS A 513 33.30 -43.78 27.24
CA CYS A 513 34.23 -43.23 28.23
C CYS A 513 34.00 -43.81 29.63
N LEU A 514 32.74 -43.91 30.08
CA LEU A 514 32.39 -44.53 31.36
C LEU A 514 32.73 -46.01 31.39
N PHE A 515 32.48 -46.74 30.30
CA PHE A 515 32.85 -48.15 30.18
C PHE A 515 34.38 -48.34 30.22
N CYS A 516 35.14 -47.53 29.47
CA CYS A 516 36.59 -47.51 29.53
C CYS A 516 37.08 -47.18 30.94
N TYR A 517 36.55 -46.15 31.58
CA TYR A 517 36.88 -45.77 32.95
C TYR A 517 36.62 -46.92 33.93
N GLN A 518 35.45 -47.57 33.88
CA GLN A 518 35.14 -48.72 34.73
C GLN A 518 36.10 -49.89 34.49
N LYS A 519 36.47 -50.16 33.24
CA LYS A 519 37.37 -51.27 32.86
C LYS A 519 38.82 -51.03 33.29
N PHE A 520 39.30 -49.78 33.24
CA PHE A 520 40.68 -49.43 33.58
C PHE A 520 40.87 -49.01 35.05
N ALA A 521 39.93 -48.28 35.66
CA ALA A 521 39.97 -47.93 37.08
C ALA A 521 39.60 -49.11 38.00
N GLY A 522 38.76 -50.05 37.53
CA GLY A 522 38.39 -51.26 38.28
C GLY A 522 39.51 -52.29 38.42
N LYS A 523 40.56 -52.21 37.60
CA LYS A 523 41.74 -53.09 37.71
C LYS A 523 42.75 -52.65 38.77
N GLY A 524 42.67 -51.41 39.28
CA GLY A 524 43.59 -50.88 40.30
C GLY A 524 43.31 -51.28 41.75
N LYS A 525 42.18 -51.96 42.03
CA LYS A 525 41.79 -52.37 43.42
C LYS A 525 41.94 -53.87 43.72
N LYS A 526 42.44 -54.69 42.79
CA LYS A 526 42.82 -56.10 43.05
C LYS A 526 44.35 -56.21 43.14
N GLY A 527 44.92 -55.76 44.26
CA GLY A 527 46.37 -55.82 44.49
C GLY A 527 46.77 -55.39 45.90
N LYS A 528 46.41 -56.21 46.89
CA LYS A 528 47.16 -56.54 48.13
C LYS A 528 46.20 -57.20 49.13
N LYS A 529 46.16 -58.53 49.07
CA LYS A 529 45.97 -59.38 50.26
C LYS A 529 47.37 -59.88 50.58
N ASP A 530 47.92 -59.44 51.71
CA ASP A 530 48.81 -60.22 52.56
C ASP A 530 48.22 -60.16 53.96
#